data_AF-A0A1J5J239-F1
#
_entry.id   AF-A0A1J5J239-F1
#
_cell.length_a   1.000
_cell.length_b   1.000
_cell.length_c   1.000
_cell.angle_alpha   90.00
_cell.angle_beta   90.00
_cell.angle_gamma   90.00
#
_symmetry.space_group_name_H-M   'P 1'
#
loop_
_entity.id
_entity.type
_entity.pdbx_description
1 polymer ?
#
loop_
_entity_poly.entity_id
_entity_poly.type
_entity_poly.pdbx_seq_one_letter_code
_entity_poly.pdbx_strand_id
1 'polypeptide(L)'
;MLRLRGRQVTLEELVVRDDQRGRGFGRLLVAAAKRHAASVGAVRLEVLCSQARESNRRGFYRKNGFTPAASQVYRIDRRPAGRLEPAVCS
;
A
#
# COMPACT_ATOMS: atom_id res chain seq x y z
N MET A 1 -12.27 7.07 8.72
CA MET A 1 -11.14 7.97 9.03
C MET A 1 -11.53 9.38 8.62
N LEU A 2 -11.65 10.32 9.57
CA LEU A 2 -12.04 11.71 9.28
C LEU A 2 -10.78 12.52 8.90
N ARG A 3 -10.80 13.18 7.75
CA ARG A 3 -9.71 14.06 7.27
C ARG A 3 -10.30 15.41 6.86
N LEU A 4 -9.91 16.48 7.56
CA LEU A 4 -10.48 17.82 7.47
C LEU A 4 -10.04 18.65 6.24
N ARG A 5 -9.40 18.03 5.22
CA ARG A 5 -8.75 18.75 4.10
C ARG A 5 -9.01 18.18 2.70
N GLY A 6 -10.05 17.36 2.52
CA GLY A 6 -10.45 16.83 1.22
C GLY A 6 -10.37 15.30 1.12
N ARG A 7 -10.67 14.77 -0.07
CA ARG A 7 -10.78 13.33 -0.31
C ARG A 7 -9.38 12.69 -0.27
N GLN A 8 -9.22 11.64 0.53
CA GLN A 8 -8.02 10.82 0.56
C GLN A 8 -8.34 9.45 -0.02
N VAL A 9 -7.47 8.94 -0.89
CA VAL A 9 -7.49 7.55 -1.35
C VAL A 9 -6.36 6.80 -0.67
N THR A 10 -6.62 5.58 -0.23
CA THR A 10 -5.62 4.68 0.33
C THR A 10 -5.50 3.46 -0.56
N LEU A 11 -4.27 3.07 -0.91
CA LEU A 11 -3.97 1.80 -1.54
C LEU A 11 -3.60 0.81 -0.43
N GLU A 12 -4.54 -0.09 -0.11
CA GLU A 12 -4.40 -1.04 1.00
C GLU A 12 -3.57 -2.25 0.60
N GLU A 13 -3.87 -2.84 -0.55
CA GLU A 13 -3.17 -4.02 -1.05
C GLU A 13 -2.87 -3.91 -2.54
N LEU A 14 -1.63 -4.24 -2.90
CA LEU A 14 -1.16 -4.38 -4.27
C LEU A 14 -0.26 -5.60 -4.31
N VAL A 15 -0.75 -6.63 -4.98
CA VAL A 15 -0.06 -7.90 -5.15
C VAL A 15 0.06 -8.16 -6.64
N VAL A 16 1.26 -8.56 -7.04
CA VAL A 16 1.54 -9.12 -8.36
C VAL A 16 1.96 -10.55 -8.10
N ARG A 17 1.35 -11.51 -8.81
CA ARG A 17 1.74 -12.90 -8.72
C ARG A 17 3.23 -13.05 -9.00
N ASP A 18 3.89 -13.97 -8.30
CA ASP A 18 5.35 -14.08 -8.30
C ASP A 18 5.91 -14.36 -9.69
N ASP A 19 5.24 -15.21 -10.47
CA ASP A 19 5.56 -15.54 -11.86
C ASP A 19 5.39 -14.36 -12.84
N GLN A 20 4.74 -13.28 -12.41
CA GLN A 20 4.50 -12.09 -13.21
C GLN A 20 5.31 -10.87 -12.73
N ARG A 21 6.16 -11.01 -11.71
CA ARG A 21 7.02 -9.93 -11.22
C ARG A 21 8.08 -9.54 -12.26
N GLY A 22 8.63 -8.34 -12.14
CA GLY A 22 9.63 -7.81 -13.08
C GLY A 22 9.07 -7.32 -14.43
N ARG A 23 7.80 -7.61 -14.75
CA ARG A 23 7.15 -7.24 -16.02
C ARG A 23 6.45 -5.89 -16.04
N GLY A 24 6.53 -5.12 -14.94
CA GLY A 24 5.95 -3.78 -14.86
C GLY A 24 4.48 -3.71 -14.43
N PHE A 25 3.79 -4.83 -14.18
CA PHE A 25 2.39 -4.83 -13.72
C PHE A 25 2.16 -4.01 -12.45
N GLY A 26 3.09 -4.05 -11.49
CA GLY A 26 3.01 -3.22 -10.28
C GLY A 26 2.95 -1.73 -10.61
N ARG A 27 3.73 -1.26 -11.60
CA ARG A 27 3.71 0.14 -12.05
C ARG A 27 2.37 0.49 -12.70
N LEU A 28 1.80 -0.43 -13.49
CA LEU A 28 0.48 -0.24 -14.10
C LEU A 28 -0.64 -0.13 -13.05
N LEU A 29 -0.60 -0.97 -12.02
CA LEU A 29 -1.54 -0.91 -10.90
C LEU A 29 -1.43 0.42 -10.13
N VAL A 30 -0.20 0.87 -9.84
CA VAL A 30 0.01 2.20 -9.23
C VAL A 30 -0.51 3.33 -10.12
N ALA A 31 -0.28 3.26 -11.43
CA ALA A 31 -0.79 4.26 -12.36
C ALA A 31 -2.33 4.29 -12.39
N ALA A 32 -2.98 3.12 -12.32
CA ALA A 32 -4.44 3.03 -12.20
C ALA A 32 -4.94 3.67 -10.89
N ALA A 33 -4.29 3.40 -9.76
CA ALA A 33 -4.63 4.02 -8.49
C ALA A 33 -4.49 5.55 -8.51
N LYS A 34 -3.43 6.08 -9.15
CA LYS A 34 -3.26 7.53 -9.34
C LYS A 34 -4.36 8.15 -10.20
N ARG A 35 -4.74 7.50 -11.31
CA ARG A 35 -5.85 7.95 -12.15
C ARG A 35 -7.16 7.97 -11.38
N HIS A 36 -7.42 6.92 -10.59
CA HIS A 36 -8.60 6.87 -9.74
C HIS A 36 -8.62 8.02 -8.72
N ALA A 37 -7.52 8.23 -8.00
CA ALA A 37 -7.38 9.34 -7.05
C ALA A 37 -7.65 10.70 -7.72
N ALA A 38 -7.09 10.95 -8.90
CA ALA A 38 -7.37 12.17 -9.67
C ALA A 38 -8.85 12.30 -10.06
N SER A 39 -9.47 11.21 -10.55
CA SER A 39 -10.87 11.22 -11.00
C SER A 39 -11.88 11.55 -9.90
N VAL A 40 -11.57 11.22 -8.65
CA VAL A 40 -12.44 11.51 -7.50
C VAL A 40 -12.08 12.82 -6.80
N GLY A 41 -11.17 13.62 -7.38
CA GLY A 41 -10.69 14.88 -6.80
C GLY A 41 -9.92 14.66 -5.49
N ALA A 42 -9.21 13.54 -5.35
CA ALA A 42 -8.43 13.28 -4.15
C ALA A 42 -7.23 14.21 -4.07
N VAL A 43 -7.09 14.87 -2.92
CA VAL A 43 -5.93 15.71 -2.60
C VAL A 43 -4.73 14.87 -2.18
N ARG A 44 -4.93 13.57 -1.95
CA ARG A 44 -3.88 12.65 -1.49
C ARG A 44 -4.16 11.19 -1.83
N LEU A 45 -3.11 10.49 -2.24
CA LEU A 45 -3.02 9.03 -2.33
C LEU A 45 -1.96 8.53 -1.34
N GLU A 46 -2.34 7.69 -0.39
CA GLU A 46 -1.44 7.10 0.61
C GLU A 46 -1.35 5.57 0.44
N VAL A 47 -0.21 5.00 0.80
CA VAL A 47 -0.03 3.54 0.92
C VAL A 47 0.56 3.23 2.29
N LEU A 48 -0.06 2.27 2.97
CA LEU A 48 0.46 1.71 4.21
C LEU A 48 1.16 0.40 3.87
N CYS A 49 2.49 0.43 3.84
CA CYS A 49 3.30 -0.74 3.58
C CYS A 49 4.15 -1.08 4.80
N SER A 50 4.25 -2.37 5.14
CA SER A 50 5.22 -2.83 6.14
C SER A 50 6.63 -2.51 5.68
N GLN A 51 7.45 -1.98 6.59
CA GLN A 51 8.86 -1.68 6.31
C GLN A 51 9.66 -2.93 5.92
N ALA A 52 9.25 -4.10 6.42
CA ALA A 52 9.90 -5.38 6.15
C ALA A 52 9.59 -5.97 4.77
N ARG A 53 8.54 -5.50 4.08
CA ARG A 53 8.18 -6.01 2.75
C ARG A 53 9.29 -5.70 1.74
N GLU A 54 9.62 -6.69 0.92
CA GLU A 54 10.68 -6.59 -0.09
C GLU A 54 10.44 -5.44 -1.08
N SER A 55 9.19 -5.20 -1.47
CA SER A 55 8.82 -4.06 -2.33
C SER A 55 9.22 -2.72 -1.73
N ASN A 56 9.11 -2.56 -0.41
CA ASN A 56 9.58 -1.36 0.28
C ASN A 56 11.11 -1.28 0.30
N ARG A 57 11.80 -2.37 0.64
CA ARG A 57 13.27 -2.45 0.64
C ARG A 57 13.88 -2.10 -0.72
N ARG A 58 13.27 -2.56 -1.82
CA ARG A 58 13.71 -2.28 -3.19
C ARG A 58 13.32 -0.88 -3.70
N GLY A 59 12.69 -0.06 -2.85
CA GLY A 59 12.28 1.30 -3.14
C GLY A 59 11.16 1.41 -4.16
N PHE A 60 10.29 0.39 -4.29
CA PHE A 60 9.24 0.34 -5.31
C PHE A 60 8.33 1.58 -5.26
N TYR A 61 7.83 1.96 -4.08
CA TYR A 61 6.94 3.12 -3.95
C TYR A 61 7.67 4.44 -4.24
N ARG A 62 8.94 4.59 -3.79
CA ARG A 62 9.77 5.76 -4.13
C ARG A 62 9.98 5.90 -5.64
N LYS A 63 10.31 4.82 -6.33
CA LYS A 63 10.45 4.77 -7.80
C LYS A 63 9.14 5.10 -8.53
N ASN A 64 8.00 4.88 -7.89
CA ASN A 64 6.70 5.24 -8.41
C ASN A 64 6.20 6.62 -7.92
N GLY A 65 7.08 7.46 -7.36
CA GLY A 65 6.78 8.85 -7.02
C GLY A 65 6.06 9.06 -5.68
N PHE A 66 6.04 8.05 -4.80
CA PHE A 66 5.63 8.25 -3.42
C PHE A 66 6.80 8.79 -2.59
N THR A 67 6.50 9.68 -1.66
CA THR A 67 7.44 10.13 -0.63
C THR A 67 7.07 9.48 0.72
N PRO A 68 8.07 9.14 1.57
CA PRO A 68 7.79 8.69 2.92
C PRO A 68 7.03 9.75 3.71
N ALA A 69 5.95 9.36 4.39
CA ALA A 69 5.27 10.22 5.34
C ALA A 69 5.97 10.12 6.70
N ALA A 70 6.20 11.26 7.36
CA ALA A 70 6.62 11.30 8.76
C ALA A 70 5.40 10.97 9.64
N SER A 71 5.11 9.69 9.84
CA SER A 71 3.92 9.25 10.56
C SER A 71 4.19 7.97 11.35
N GLN A 72 3.54 7.86 12.51
CA GLN A 72 3.52 6.64 13.32
C GLN A 72 2.14 5.98 13.22
N VAL A 73 2.13 4.65 13.15
CA VAL A 73 0.90 3.86 13.12
C VAL A 73 0.78 3.14 14.45
N TYR A 74 -0.21 3.52 15.26
CA TYR A 74 -0.56 2.83 16.49
C TYR A 74 -1.69 1.83 16.20
N ARG A 75 -1.60 0.61 16.74
CA ARG A 75 -2.62 -0.42 16.59
C ARG A 75 -2.93 -1.03 17.94
N ILE A 76 -4.20 -1.37 18.16
CA ILE A 76 -4.64 -2.25 19.23
C ILE A 76 -5.14 -3.52 18.54
N ASP A 77 -4.39 -4.60 18.67
CA ASP A 77 -4.81 -5.89 18.17
C ASP A 77 -5.81 -6.50 19.18
N ARG A 78 -7.06 -6.64 18.75
CA ARG A 78 -7.99 -7.50 19.46
C ARG A 78 -7.78 -8.90 18.93
N ARG A 79 -7.06 -9.74 19.68
CA ARG A 79 -7.02 -11.18 19.36
C ARG A 79 -8.47 -11.70 19.34
N PRO A 80 -8.92 -12.40 18.29
CA PRO A 80 -9.83 -13.50 18.53
C PRO A 80 -9.06 -14.55 19.35
N ALA A 81 -9.71 -15.19 20.32
CA ALA A 81 -9.11 -16.31 21.04
C ALA A 81 -8.74 -17.41 20.03
N GLY A 82 -7.45 -17.56 19.71
CA GLY A 82 -6.98 -18.59 18.78
C GLY A 82 -5.83 -18.10 17.89
N ARG A 83 -4.72 -18.84 17.93
CA ARG A 83 -3.54 -18.64 17.10
C ARG A 83 -3.87 -19.03 15.64
N LEU A 84 -3.63 -18.15 14.68
CA LEU A 84 -3.48 -18.53 13.27
C LEU A 84 -1.98 -18.70 13.01
N GLU A 85 -1.59 -19.93 12.72
CA GLU A 85 -0.25 -20.30 12.26
C GLU A 85 0.11 -19.49 11.00
N PRO A 86 1.38 -19.12 10.80
CA PRO A 86 1.79 -18.33 9.65
C PRO A 86 1.53 -19.12 8.37
N ALA A 87 0.77 -18.53 7.43
CA ALA A 87 0.65 -19.03 6.08
C ALA A 87 2.04 -19.00 5.41
N VAL A 88 2.66 -20.17 5.31
CA VAL A 88 3.79 -20.42 4.40
C VAL A 88 3.29 -20.16 2.98
N CYS A 89 3.82 -19.12 2.33
CA CYS A 89 3.78 -19.02 0.88
C CYS A 89 4.92 -19.88 0.32
N SER A 90 4.54 -20.88 -0.48
CA SER A 90 5.42 -21.68 -1.33
C SER A 90 5.73 -20.95 -2.63
#